data_AF-X0V0Q5-F1
#
_entry.id   AF-X0V0Q5-F1
#
_cell.length_a   1.000
_cell.length_b   1.000
_cell.length_c   1.000
_cell.angle_alpha   90.00
_cell.angle_beta   90.00
_cell.angle_gamma   90.00
#
_symmetry.space_group_name_H-M   'P 1'
#
loop_
_entity.id
_entity.type
_entity.pdbx_description
1 polymer ?
#
loop_
_entity_poly.entity_id
_entity_poly.type
_entity_poly.pdbx_seq_one_letter_code
_entity_poly.pdbx_strand_id
1 'polypeptide(L)'
;TLAKVIAPHLSVIDGFVGMEGSGPSGGDPVDLRVAIASTDFLAADVVATKLMGFDPDEVGYLHYCKLGGLGAGDLNDIEIVGNAAIEECARKFRPHPTYEQQLEWRIPNVEQLL
;
A
#
# COMPACT_ATOMS: atom_id res chain seq x y z
N THR A 1 -6.29 -2.11 -17.39
CA THR A 1 -6.76 -1.27 -16.26
C THR A 1 -6.55 0.20 -16.59
N LEU A 2 -7.38 1.10 -16.02
CA LEU A 2 -7.33 2.55 -16.28
C LEU A 2 -5.95 3.16 -16.00
N ALA A 3 -5.25 2.69 -14.96
CA ALA A 3 -3.91 3.14 -14.61
C ALA A 3 -2.87 2.98 -15.75
N LYS A 4 -3.04 2.03 -16.68
CA LYS A 4 -2.17 1.90 -17.86
C LYS A 4 -2.30 3.08 -18.85
N VAL A 5 -3.41 3.81 -18.79
CA VAL A 5 -3.73 4.92 -19.70
C VAL A 5 -3.68 6.26 -18.97
N ILE A 6 -4.21 6.28 -17.75
CA ILE A 6 -4.30 7.47 -16.90
C ILE A 6 -4.02 7.03 -15.46
N ALA A 7 -2.78 7.21 -15.02
CA ALA A 7 -2.38 7.06 -13.63
C ALA A 7 -2.39 8.43 -12.90
N PRO A 8 -2.57 8.46 -11.57
CA PRO A 8 -2.37 9.68 -10.80
C PRO A 8 -0.93 10.21 -10.97
N HIS A 9 -0.80 11.49 -11.31
CA HIS A 9 0.52 12.15 -11.38
C HIS A 9 1.06 12.57 -10.01
N LEU A 10 0.18 12.64 -9.01
CA LEU A 10 0.50 12.98 -7.63
C LEU A 10 -0.48 12.24 -6.72
N SER A 11 0.06 11.41 -5.84
CA SER A 11 -0.66 10.78 -4.75
C SER A 11 -0.29 11.45 -3.43
N VAL A 12 -1.28 11.73 -2.60
CA VAL A 12 -1.12 12.25 -1.24
C VAL A 12 -1.98 11.42 -0.31
N ILE A 13 -1.37 10.90 0.75
CA ILE A 13 -2.02 10.08 1.77
C ILE A 13 -1.92 10.81 3.10
N ASP A 14 -3.07 11.11 3.69
CA ASP A 14 -3.19 11.59 5.06
C ASP A 14 -3.37 10.40 6.01
N GLY A 15 -2.33 10.11 6.77
CA GLY A 15 -2.31 9.08 7.80
C GLY A 15 -2.24 9.67 9.20
N PHE A 16 -2.85 10.85 9.44
CA PHE A 16 -2.90 11.43 10.79
C PHE A 16 -3.51 10.43 11.80
N VAL A 17 -4.65 9.84 11.43
CA VAL A 17 -5.25 8.69 12.12
C VAL A 17 -5.49 7.58 11.08
N GLY A 18 -4.86 6.43 11.30
CA GLY A 18 -5.16 5.22 10.54
C GLY A 18 -6.32 4.43 11.18
N MET A 19 -6.82 3.43 10.46
CA MET A 19 -7.89 2.55 10.96
C MET A 19 -7.47 1.09 10.78
N GLU A 20 -7.51 0.30 11.86
CA GLU A 20 -7.20 -1.13 11.82
C GLU A 20 -8.44 -2.00 12.07
N GLY A 21 -8.33 -3.31 11.82
CA GLY A 21 -9.46 -4.24 11.94
C GLY A 21 -10.52 -3.98 10.87
N SER A 22 -11.79 -3.80 11.28
CA SER A 22 -12.91 -3.59 10.36
C SER A 22 -13.00 -2.18 9.76
N GLY A 23 -11.84 -1.51 9.59
CA GLY A 23 -11.72 -0.21 8.96
C GLY A 23 -12.16 -0.23 7.48
N PRO A 24 -12.34 0.95 6.85
CA PRO A 24 -12.09 2.28 7.41
C PRO A 24 -13.20 2.78 8.35
N SER A 25 -14.43 2.27 8.26
CA SER A 25 -15.56 2.79 9.06
C SER A 25 -15.80 2.06 10.38
N GLY A 26 -15.60 0.74 10.43
CA GLY A 26 -15.89 -0.09 11.62
C GLY A 26 -14.64 -0.52 12.38
N GLY A 27 -13.49 0.11 12.08
CA GLY A 27 -12.20 -0.23 12.66
C GLY A 27 -11.91 0.50 13.96
N ASP A 28 -10.78 0.17 14.56
CA ASP A 28 -10.23 0.89 15.70
C ASP A 28 -9.21 1.93 15.20
N PRO A 29 -9.19 3.16 15.75
CA PRO A 29 -8.26 4.19 15.33
C PRO A 29 -6.82 3.87 15.78
N VAL A 30 -5.86 4.14 14.90
CA VAL A 30 -4.42 4.04 15.18
C VAL A 30 -3.78 5.41 15.03
N ASP A 31 -3.10 5.88 16.08
CA ASP A 31 -2.35 7.15 16.07
C ASP A 31 -1.06 6.98 15.25
N LEU A 32 -1.16 7.15 13.93
CA LEU A 32 -0.08 6.90 12.97
C LEU A 32 0.75 8.16 12.70
N ARG A 33 0.11 9.33 12.54
CA ARG A 33 0.73 10.66 12.37
C ARG A 33 1.74 10.76 11.23
N VAL A 34 1.40 10.19 10.08
CA VAL A 34 2.22 10.29 8.86
C VAL A 34 1.48 11.03 7.75
N ALA A 35 2.23 11.66 6.87
CA ALA A 35 1.74 12.13 5.59
C ALA A 35 2.70 11.62 4.51
N ILE A 36 2.17 11.12 3.41
CA ILE A 36 2.96 10.57 2.31
C ILE A 36 2.57 11.33 1.05
N ALA A 37 3.56 11.70 0.23
CA ALA A 37 3.32 12.26 -1.08
C ALA A 37 4.32 11.68 -2.07
N SER A 38 3.86 11.38 -3.28
CA SER A 38 4.72 10.86 -4.35
C SER A 38 4.14 11.19 -5.71
N THR A 39 5.02 11.39 -6.70
CA THR A 39 4.63 11.45 -8.12
C THR A 39 4.49 10.06 -8.74
N ASP A 40 4.88 9.01 -8.02
CA ASP A 40 4.59 7.62 -8.32
C ASP A 40 3.48 7.14 -7.36
N PHE A 41 2.29 6.89 -7.91
CA PHE A 41 1.14 6.47 -7.13
C PHE A 41 1.34 5.11 -6.45
N LEU A 42 2.05 4.19 -7.10
CA LEU A 42 2.30 2.86 -6.56
C LEU A 42 3.27 2.95 -5.40
N ALA A 43 4.33 3.76 -5.54
CA ALA A 43 5.29 3.99 -4.47
C ALA A 43 4.63 4.55 -3.19
N ALA A 44 3.67 5.48 -3.32
CA ALA A 44 2.94 6.03 -2.18
C ALA A 44 2.20 4.93 -1.39
N ASP A 45 1.47 4.07 -2.09
CA ASP A 45 0.68 3.01 -1.47
C ASP A 45 1.56 1.87 -0.93
N VAL A 46 2.69 1.57 -1.58
CA VAL A 46 3.70 0.62 -1.09
C VAL A 46 4.28 1.09 0.25
N VAL A 47 4.66 2.37 0.34
CA VAL A 47 5.17 2.97 1.59
C VAL A 47 4.09 2.98 2.67
N ALA A 48 2.85 3.37 2.34
CA ALA A 48 1.74 3.36 3.28
C ALA A 48 1.47 1.94 3.83
N THR A 49 1.51 0.93 2.97
CA THR A 49 1.32 -0.47 3.32
C THR A 49 2.41 -0.96 4.27
N LYS A 50 3.68 -0.61 4.00
CA LYS A 50 4.80 -0.92 4.90
C LYS A 50 4.71 -0.20 6.25
N LEU A 51 4.27 1.07 6.26
CA LEU A 51 4.02 1.81 7.50
C LEU A 51 2.93 1.18 8.38
N MET A 52 1.93 0.52 7.78
CA MET A 52 0.92 -0.27 8.49
C MET A 52 1.39 -1.67 8.90
N GLY A 53 2.62 -2.07 8.54
CA GLY A 53 3.21 -3.36 8.87
C GLY A 53 2.73 -4.53 8.01
N PHE A 54 2.15 -4.26 6.84
CA PHE A 54 1.73 -5.27 5.88
C PHE A 54 2.78 -5.47 4.78
N ASP A 55 2.68 -6.61 4.07
CA ASP A 55 3.49 -6.84 2.89
C ASP A 55 2.76 -6.38 1.61
N PRO A 56 3.33 -5.45 0.81
CA PRO A 56 2.74 -4.97 -0.43
C PRO A 56 2.39 -6.08 -1.42
N ASP A 57 3.15 -7.17 -1.45
CA ASP A 57 2.86 -8.32 -2.31
C ASP A 57 1.64 -9.14 -1.85
N GLU A 58 1.12 -8.91 -0.63
CA GLU A 58 -0.15 -9.48 -0.17
C GLU A 58 -1.36 -8.62 -0.55
N VAL A 59 -1.13 -7.38 -0.99
CA VAL A 59 -2.16 -6.47 -1.46
C VAL A 59 -2.32 -6.64 -2.97
N GLY A 60 -3.39 -7.31 -3.40
CA GLY A 60 -3.52 -7.79 -4.78
C GLY A 60 -3.35 -6.74 -5.88
N TYR A 61 -3.91 -5.54 -5.71
CA TYR A 61 -3.74 -4.50 -6.74
C TYR A 61 -2.31 -3.95 -6.79
N LEU A 62 -1.61 -3.84 -5.66
CA LEU A 62 -0.20 -3.42 -5.62
C LEU A 62 0.67 -4.45 -6.33
N HIS A 63 0.45 -5.73 -6.03
CA HIS A 63 1.11 -6.84 -6.70
C HIS A 63 0.89 -6.81 -8.23
N TYR A 64 -0.35 -6.64 -8.69
CA TYR A 64 -0.62 -6.55 -10.13
C TYR A 64 -0.04 -5.29 -10.79
N CYS A 65 0.00 -4.16 -10.08
CA CYS A 65 0.64 -2.95 -10.60
C CYS A 65 2.16 -3.11 -10.71
N LYS A 66 2.79 -3.78 -9.73
CA LYS A 66 4.21 -4.16 -9.75
C LYS A 66 4.52 -5.06 -10.94
N LEU A 67 3.78 -6.16 -11.12
CA LEU A 67 3.95 -7.06 -12.27
C LEU A 67 3.72 -6.35 -13.61
N GLY A 68 2.77 -5.43 -13.65
CA GLY A 68 2.45 -4.63 -14.83
C GLY A 68 3.41 -3.47 -15.11
N GLY A 69 4.44 -3.27 -14.28
CA GLY A 69 5.42 -2.18 -14.44
C GLY A 69 4.80 -0.78 -14.35
N LEU A 70 3.77 -0.60 -13.53
CA LEU A 70 3.01 0.66 -13.46
C LEU A 70 3.61 1.70 -12.50
N GLY A 71 4.65 1.33 -11.74
CA GLY A 71 5.37 2.16 -10.79
C GLY A 71 6.34 1.33 -9.96
N ALA A 72 6.96 1.92 -8.94
CA ALA A 72 7.83 1.23 -8.00
C ALA A 72 7.01 0.37 -7.02
N GLY A 73 6.99 -0.94 -7.28
CA GLY A 73 6.28 -1.92 -6.45
C GLY A 73 7.10 -2.47 -5.28
N ASP A 74 8.42 -2.30 -5.31
CA ASP A 74 9.34 -2.76 -4.29
C ASP A 74 9.93 -1.59 -3.50
N LEU A 75 10.00 -1.74 -2.17
CA LEU A 75 10.50 -0.67 -1.29
C LEU A 75 11.95 -0.28 -1.60
N ASN A 76 12.76 -1.23 -2.10
CA ASN A 76 14.16 -0.99 -2.46
C ASN A 76 14.31 -0.08 -3.69
N ASP A 77 13.27 0.07 -4.51
CA ASP A 77 13.26 0.93 -5.68
C ASP A 77 12.72 2.34 -5.36
N ILE A 78 12.35 2.60 -4.10
CA ILE A 78 11.74 3.84 -3.65
C ILE A 78 12.76 4.63 -2.83
N GLU A 79 13.13 5.81 -3.33
CA GLU A 79 13.86 6.79 -2.54
C GLU A 79 12.91 7.50 -1.57
N ILE A 80 13.15 7.34 -0.28
CA ILE A 80 12.35 7.97 0.76
C ILE A 80 13.07 9.21 1.25
N VAL A 81 12.46 10.35 0.97
CA VAL A 81 12.91 11.65 1.49
C VAL A 81 11.91 12.14 2.52
N GLY A 82 12.38 12.48 3.71
CA GLY A 82 11.51 12.90 4.79
C GLY A 82 12.27 13.24 6.07
N ASN A 83 11.51 13.56 7.12
CA ASN A 83 12.05 13.95 8.43
C ASN A 83 12.13 12.78 9.42
N ALA A 84 11.81 11.55 9.02
CA ALA A 84 11.83 10.35 9.84
C ALA A 84 12.03 9.10 8.97
N ALA A 85 12.59 8.04 9.56
CA ALA A 85 12.72 6.74 8.91
C ALA A 85 11.38 5.97 8.97
N ILE A 86 11.14 5.05 8.02
CA ILE A 86 9.92 4.22 8.00
C ILE A 86 9.75 3.49 9.33
N GLU A 87 10.83 2.92 9.87
CA GLU A 87 10.82 2.06 11.04
C GLU A 87 10.35 2.80 12.30
N GLU A 88 10.60 4.11 12.36
CA GLU A 88 10.17 4.98 13.48
C GLU A 88 8.66 5.27 13.40
N CYS A 89 8.15 5.40 12.19
CA CYS A 89 6.75 5.72 11.90
C CYS A 89 5.86 4.48 11.82
N ALA A 90 6.42 3.31 11.53
CA ALA A 90 5.67 2.09 11.29
C ALA A 90 4.91 1.64 12.55
N ARG A 91 3.68 1.17 12.35
CA ARG A 91 2.82 0.57 13.36
C ARG A 91 2.25 -0.71 12.78
N LYS A 92 2.28 -1.79 13.56
CA LYS A 92 1.70 -3.06 13.14
C LYS A 92 0.19 -3.00 13.32
N PHE A 93 -0.55 -2.84 12.24
CA PHE A 93 -2.01 -2.80 12.26
C PHE A 93 -2.57 -4.21 12.43
N ARG A 94 -3.70 -4.33 13.12
CA ARG A 94 -4.51 -5.55 13.10
C ARG A 94 -5.20 -5.68 11.73
N PRO A 95 -5.08 -6.82 11.04
CA PRO A 95 -5.75 -7.03 9.76
C PRO A 95 -7.28 -7.06 9.91
N HIS A 96 -7.97 -6.85 8.79
CA HIS A 96 -9.43 -7.01 8.71
C HIS A 96 -9.84 -8.45 9.10
N PRO A 97 -10.99 -8.69 9.76
CA PRO A 97 -11.43 -10.04 10.13
C PRO A 97 -11.54 -11.05 8.97
N THR A 98 -11.69 -10.55 7.73
CA THR A 98 -11.75 -11.36 6.50
C THR A 98 -10.42 -11.43 5.74
N TYR A 99 -9.30 -11.09 6.37
CA TYR A 99 -7.98 -11.02 5.71
C TYR A 99 -7.63 -12.27 4.89
N GLU A 100 -7.80 -13.46 5.47
CA GLU A 100 -7.53 -14.72 4.79
C GLU A 100 -8.36 -14.89 3.50
N GLN A 101 -9.63 -14.49 3.51
CA GLN A 101 -10.49 -14.51 2.31
C GLN A 101 -10.04 -13.47 1.29
N GLN A 102 -9.54 -12.32 1.75
CA GLN A 102 -9.04 -11.29 0.85
C GLN A 102 -7.80 -11.77 0.10
N LEU A 103 -6.98 -12.67 0.65
CA LEU A 103 -5.82 -13.25 -0.04
C LEU A 103 -6.17 -14.23 -1.19
N GLU A 104 -7.45 -14.58 -1.37
CA GLU A 104 -7.92 -15.46 -2.45
C GLU A 104 -7.81 -14.83 -3.86
N TRP A 105 -7.42 -13.56 -3.96
CA TRP A 105 -7.14 -12.91 -5.25
C TRP A 105 -5.98 -13.55 -6.02
N ARG A 106 -5.12 -14.34 -5.35
CA ARG A 106 -3.91 -14.96 -5.92
C ARG A 106 -4.27 -16.01 -6.98
N ILE A 107 -4.22 -15.62 -8.25
CA ILE A 107 -4.43 -16.52 -9.38
C ILE A 107 -3.09 -17.18 -9.76
N PRO A 108 -3.00 -18.52 -9.84
CA PRO A 108 -1.79 -19.19 -10.30
C PRO A 108 -1.39 -18.76 -11.72
N ASN A 109 -0.11 -18.48 -11.93
CA ASN A 109 0.46 -18.08 -13.23
C ASN A 109 -0.16 -16.80 -13.83
N VAL A 110 -0.55 -15.85 -12.99
CA VAL A 110 -1.18 -14.60 -13.43
C VAL A 110 -0.29 -13.76 -14.35
N GLU A 111 1.03 -13.96 -14.32
CA GLU A 111 1.99 -13.30 -15.20
C GLU A 111 1.71 -13.60 -16.68
N GLN A 112 1.07 -14.73 -16.98
CA GLN A 112 0.68 -15.10 -18.36
C GLN A 112 -0.53 -14.30 -18.88
N LEU A 113 -1.22 -13.58 -17.99
CA LEU A 113 -2.45 -12.82 -18.31
C LEU A 113 -2.23 -11.30 -18.40
N LEU A 114 -1.02 -10.81 -18.10
CA LEU A 114 -0.69 -9.39 -17.98
C LEU A 114 -0.03 -8.82 -19.23
#